data_AF-A0A967FDH7-F1
#
_entry.id   AF-A0A967FDH7-F1
#
_cell.length_a   1.000
_cell.length_b   1.000
_cell.length_c   1.000
_cell.angle_alpha   90.00
_cell.angle_beta   90.00
_cell.angle_gamma   90.00
#
_symmetry.space_group_name_H-M   'P 1'
#
loop_
_entity.id
_entity.type
_entity.pdbx_description
1 polymer ?
#
loop_
_entity_poly.entity_id
_entity_poly.type
_entity_poly.pdbx_seq_one_letter_code
_entity_poly.pdbx_strand_id
1 'polypeptide(L)'
;MIVKSQTLKLAEPFVTEKGSVIQEAVVAYEAYGQEGKPAVLITHGGLSSHHAAGRYATEDPLPGFWDDIIGPGKAIDTHQYWVLSANS
;
A
#
# COMPACT_ATOMS: atom_id res chain seq x y z
N MET A 1 -10.98 1.60 9.25
CA MET A 1 -10.34 0.26 9.13
C MET A 1 -9.00 0.33 9.83
N ILE A 2 -8.63 -0.67 10.64
CA ILE A 2 -7.28 -0.77 11.20
C ILE A 2 -6.39 -1.54 10.23
N VAL A 3 -5.22 -1.01 9.92
CA VAL A 3 -4.30 -1.53 8.91
C VAL A 3 -2.92 -1.70 9.50
N LYS A 4 -2.09 -2.51 8.83
CA LYS A 4 -0.73 -2.80 9.28
C LYS A 4 0.24 -2.61 8.12
N SER A 5 1.28 -1.82 8.37
CA SER A 5 2.43 -1.70 7.48
C SER A 5 3.19 -3.03 7.42
N GLN A 6 3.55 -3.43 6.20
CA GLN A 6 4.33 -4.62 5.91
C GLN A 6 5.55 -4.25 5.07
N THR A 7 6.52 -5.15 5.01
CA THR A 7 7.70 -5.00 4.14
C THR A 7 7.87 -6.22 3.26
N LEU A 8 8.30 -5.98 2.03
CA LEU A 8 8.66 -7.00 1.05
C LEU A 8 10.13 -6.80 0.69
N LYS A 9 10.97 -7.79 1.02
CA LYS A 9 12.33 -7.86 0.48
C LYS A 9 12.27 -8.46 -0.92
N LEU A 10 12.84 -7.77 -1.91
CA LEU A 10 12.93 -8.31 -3.26
C LEU A 10 13.86 -9.53 -3.27
N ALA A 11 13.48 -10.56 -4.02
CA ALA A 11 14.20 -11.83 -4.07
C ALA A 11 15.58 -11.69 -4.73
N GLU A 12 15.71 -10.73 -5.64
CA GLU A 12 16.92 -10.46 -6.42
C GLU A 12 17.34 -8.99 -6.28
N PRO A 13 18.62 -8.66 -6.49
CA PRO A 13 19.08 -7.27 -6.54
C PRO A 13 18.28 -6.45 -7.55
N PHE A 14 17.85 -5.25 -7.13
CA PHE A 14 17.11 -4.36 -8.00
C PHE A 14 18.06 -3.53 -8.85
N VAL A 15 17.96 -3.67 -10.17
CA VAL A 15 18.70 -2.85 -11.13
C VAL A 15 17.83 -1.65 -11.52
N THR A 16 18.29 -0.45 -11.22
CA THR A 16 17.58 0.78 -11.58
C THR A 16 17.66 1.03 -13.09
N GLU A 17 16.76 1.85 -13.63
CA GLU A 17 16.79 2.24 -15.06
C GLU A 17 18.13 2.82 -15.50
N LYS A 18 18.86 3.50 -14.59
CA LYS A 18 20.20 4.06 -14.84
C LYS A 18 21.36 3.08 -14.55
N GLY A 19 21.06 1.81 -14.28
CA GLY A 19 22.05 0.74 -14.11
C GLY A 19 22.71 0.64 -12.74
N SER A 20 22.26 1.39 -11.74
CA SER A 20 22.71 1.17 -10.35
C SER A 20 22.05 -0.06 -9.75
N VAL A 21 22.71 -0.74 -8.81
CA VAL A 21 22.21 -1.97 -8.20
C VAL A 21 21.94 -1.75 -6.71
N ILE A 22 20.73 -2.10 -6.27
CA ILE A 22 20.34 -2.16 -4.85
C ILE A 22 20.30 -3.62 -4.44
N GLN A 23 21.28 -4.06 -3.64
CA GLN A 23 21.48 -5.48 -3.31
C GLN A 23 20.33 -6.09 -2.50
N GLU A 24 19.80 -5.34 -1.55
CA GLU A 24 18.77 -5.82 -0.61
C GLU A 24 17.60 -4.83 -0.59
N ALA A 25 16.98 -4.62 -1.75
CA ALA A 25 15.84 -3.73 -1.87
C ALA A 25 14.67 -4.23 -1.01
N VAL A 26 14.11 -3.33 -0.19
CA VAL A 26 12.95 -3.58 0.66
C VAL A 26 11.89 -2.51 0.36
N VAL A 27 10.67 -2.95 0.08
CA VAL A 27 9.53 -2.08 -0.21
C VAL A 27 8.52 -2.18 0.93
N ALA A 28 8.15 -1.05 1.52
CA ALA A 28 7.05 -1.00 2.47
C ALA A 28 5.71 -1.00 1.72
N TYR A 29 4.72 -1.73 2.20
CA TYR A 29 3.40 -1.78 1.57
C TYR A 29 2.29 -2.04 2.59
N GLU A 30 1.05 -1.71 2.20
CA GLU A 30 -0.18 -2.08 2.89
C GLU A 30 -1.09 -2.87 1.97
N ALA A 31 -1.93 -3.71 2.59
CA ALA A 31 -2.97 -4.46 1.90
C ALA A 31 -4.31 -4.21 2.60
N TYR A 32 -5.34 -4.01 1.79
CA TYR A 32 -6.71 -3.77 2.24
C TYR A 32 -7.66 -4.77 1.56
N GLY A 33 -8.63 -5.27 2.32
CA GLY A 33 -9.52 -6.34 1.84
C GLY A 33 -8.87 -7.73 1.92
N GLN A 34 -9.42 -8.67 1.16
CA GLN A 34 -9.04 -10.08 1.24
C GLN A 34 -8.23 -10.50 0.01
N GLU A 35 -7.09 -11.17 0.26
CA GLU A 35 -6.30 -11.83 -0.78
C GLU A 35 -7.14 -12.86 -1.57
N GLY A 36 -6.89 -12.97 -2.89
CA GLY A 36 -7.67 -13.81 -3.80
C GLY A 36 -8.83 -13.10 -4.51
N LYS A 37 -9.14 -11.85 -4.11
CA LYS A 37 -9.97 -10.93 -4.90
C LYS A 37 -9.14 -10.28 -6.03
N PRO A 38 -9.77 -9.69 -7.06
CA PRO A 38 -9.06 -8.91 -8.07
C PRO A 38 -8.20 -7.81 -7.43
N ALA A 39 -6.96 -7.70 -7.89
CA ALA A 39 -5.99 -6.79 -7.29
C ALA A 39 -6.08 -5.38 -7.88
N VAL A 40 -5.98 -4.36 -7.03
CA VAL A 40 -5.85 -2.95 -7.41
C VAL A 40 -4.60 -2.39 -6.75
N LEU A 41 -3.65 -1.90 -7.54
CA LEU A 41 -2.44 -1.26 -7.03
C LEU A 41 -2.60 0.26 -7.01
N ILE A 42 -2.39 0.85 -5.84
CA ILE A 42 -2.35 2.29 -5.63
C ILE A 42 -0.89 2.74 -5.67
N THR A 43 -0.58 3.61 -6.62
CA THR A 43 0.69 4.32 -6.69
C THR A 43 0.52 5.67 -6.03
N HIS A 44 1.26 5.90 -4.95
CA HIS A 44 1.19 7.14 -4.18
C HIS A 44 1.93 8.28 -4.92
N GLY A 45 1.69 9.54 -4.54
CA GLY A 45 2.23 10.71 -5.24
C GLY A 45 2.91 11.72 -4.33
N GLY A 46 4.06 12.24 -4.76
CA GLY A 46 4.75 13.36 -4.09
C GLY A 46 5.26 12.99 -2.69
N LEU A 47 4.60 13.51 -1.65
CA LEU A 47 4.99 13.37 -0.24
C LEU A 47 4.17 12.32 0.54
N SER A 48 3.27 11.59 -0.14
CA SER A 48 2.55 10.47 0.48
C SER A 48 3.46 9.26 0.69
N SER A 49 2.91 8.23 1.33
CA SER A 49 3.57 6.93 1.52
C SER A 49 2.65 5.80 1.06
N HIS A 50 3.00 4.56 1.37
CA HIS A 50 2.12 3.40 1.20
C HIS A 50 0.81 3.46 2.00
N HIS A 51 0.64 4.42 2.93
CA HIS A 51 -0.56 4.54 3.76
C HIS A 51 -1.74 5.22 3.02
N ALA A 52 -2.41 4.46 2.15
CA ALA A 52 -3.51 4.97 1.32
C ALA A 52 -4.85 5.06 2.05
N ALA A 53 -5.12 4.19 3.03
CA ALA A 53 -6.41 4.18 3.75
C ALA A 53 -6.30 3.57 5.15
N GLY A 54 -7.34 3.78 5.95
CA GLY A 54 -7.42 3.26 7.32
C GLY A 54 -6.53 4.03 8.28
N ARG A 55 -6.31 3.43 9.45
CA ARG A 55 -5.44 3.94 10.53
C ARG A 55 -4.58 2.79 11.07
N TYR A 56 -3.41 3.09 11.63
CA TYR A 56 -2.61 2.07 12.32
C TYR A 56 -3.18 1.79 13.72
N ALA A 57 -3.68 2.82 14.38
CA ALA A 57 -4.36 2.75 15.66
C ALA A 57 -5.67 3.56 15.64
N THR A 58 -6.61 3.19 16.51
CA THR A 58 -7.93 3.85 16.59
C THR A 58 -7.84 5.34 16.93
N GLU A 59 -6.80 5.72 17.66
CA GLU A 59 -6.48 7.04 18.19
C GLU A 59 -5.63 7.90 17.23
N ASP A 60 -5.17 7.34 16.11
CA ASP A 60 -4.42 8.11 15.13
C ASP A 60 -5.25 9.33 14.71
N PRO A 61 -4.65 10.54 14.58
CA PRO A 61 -5.42 11.74 14.26
C PRO A 61 -5.94 11.72 12.82
N LEU A 62 -5.14 11.23 11.87
CA LEU A 62 -5.46 11.23 10.44
C LEU A 62 -5.40 9.82 9.85
N PRO A 63 -6.35 9.45 8.97
CA PRO A 63 -6.26 8.20 8.24
C PRO A 63 -5.35 8.36 7.01
N GLY A 64 -5.21 7.29 6.23
CA GLY A 64 -4.50 7.31 4.95
C GLY A 64 -5.07 8.35 3.96
N PHE A 65 -4.22 8.76 3.01
CA PHE A 65 -4.48 9.94 2.17
C PHE A 65 -5.70 9.84 1.23
N TRP A 66 -6.18 8.62 0.97
CA TRP A 66 -7.35 8.31 0.15
C TRP A 66 -8.42 7.53 0.93
N ASP A 67 -8.44 7.64 2.26
CA ASP A 67 -9.42 6.91 3.09
C ASP A 67 -10.85 7.13 2.60
N ASP A 68 -11.24 8.36 2.24
CA ASP A 68 -12.60 8.68 1.77
C ASP A 68 -13.06 7.87 0.56
N ILE A 69 -12.14 7.33 -0.26
CA ILE A 69 -12.47 6.57 -1.47
C ILE A 69 -12.05 5.10 -1.41
N ILE A 70 -11.15 4.70 -0.50
CA ILE A 70 -10.73 3.30 -0.31
C ILE A 70 -11.34 2.74 0.97
N GLY A 71 -12.11 1.66 0.86
CA GLY A 71 -12.63 0.95 2.02
C GLY A 71 -13.95 0.23 1.76
N PRO A 72 -14.52 -0.40 2.80
CA PRO A 72 -15.77 -1.16 2.71
C PRO A 72 -16.92 -0.34 2.08
N GLY A 73 -17.40 -0.74 0.91
CA GLY A 73 -18.50 -0.08 0.19
C GLY A 73 -18.17 1.30 -0.40
N LYS A 74 -16.90 1.72 -0.40
CA LYS A 74 -16.44 2.98 -1.02
C LYS A 74 -16.18 2.79 -2.53
N ALA A 75 -15.77 3.86 -3.22
CA ALA A 75 -15.52 3.84 -4.66
C ALA A 75 -14.48 2.77 -5.07
N ILE A 76 -13.43 2.62 -4.27
CA ILE A 76 -12.48 1.50 -4.32
C ILE A 76 -12.86 0.57 -3.16
N ASP A 77 -13.77 -0.36 -3.46
CA ASP A 77 -14.42 -1.20 -2.46
C ASP A 77 -13.55 -2.38 -2.02
N THR A 78 -13.11 -2.38 -0.76
CA THR A 78 -12.28 -3.46 -0.20
C THR A 78 -13.05 -4.74 0.13
N HIS A 79 -14.38 -4.77 -0.01
CA HIS A 79 -15.14 -6.03 -0.04
C HIS A 79 -15.04 -6.75 -1.39
N GLN A 80 -14.78 -6.00 -2.46
CA GLN A 80 -14.74 -6.50 -3.84
C GLN A 80 -13.32 -6.69 -4.35
N TYR A 81 -12.38 -5.85 -3.92
CA TYR A 81 -11.00 -5.84 -4.38
C TYR A 81 -10.00 -6.14 -3.27
N TRP A 82 -8.88 -6.72 -3.66
CA TRP A 82 -7.67 -6.75 -2.84
C TRP A 82 -6.82 -5.54 -3.22
N VAL A 83 -6.83 -4.51 -2.39
CA VAL A 83 -6.17 -3.25 -2.70
C VAL A 83 -4.79 -3.25 -2.07
N LEU A 84 -3.77 -2.94 -2.85
CA LEU A 84 -2.38 -2.85 -2.44
C LEU A 84 -1.90 -1.42 -2.61
N SER A 85 -1.11 -0.93 -1.65
CA SER A 85 -0.44 0.37 -1.76
C SER A 85 1.01 0.17 -1.35
N ALA A 86 1.94 0.48 -2.24
CA ALA A 86 3.37 0.24 -2.04
C ALA A 86 4.13 1.56 -2.04
N ASN A 87 5.18 1.65 -1.23
CA ASN A 87 6.03 2.82 -1.14
C ASN A 87 7.04 2.78 -2.30
N SER A 88 6.60 3.33 -3.44
CA SER A 88 7.35 3.45 -4.70
C SER A 88 8.16 4.72 -4.79
#